data_AF-A0A7C8EN35-F1
#
_entry.id   AF-A0A7C8EN35-F1
#
_cell.length_a   1.000
_cell.length_b   1.000
_cell.length_c   1.000
_cell.angle_alpha   90.00
_cell.angle_beta   90.00
_cell.angle_gamma   90.00
#
_symmetry.space_group_name_H-M   'P 1'
#
loop_
_entity.id
_entity.type
_entity.pdbx_description
1 polymer ?
#
loop_
_entity_poly.entity_id
_entity_poly.type
_entity_poly.pdbx_seq_one_letter_code
_entity_poly.pdbx_strand_id
1 'polypeptide(L)' 'MVIDEAYKILRIFGVDERYLKLKWISASEGNIFAEEIRSFTKLLKELGPNPLARKDAPEEPNTAAA' A
#
# COMPACT_ATOMS: atom_id res chain seq x y z
N MET A 1 -13.11 0.91 15.45
CA MET A 1 -13.16 2.37 15.66
C MET A 1 -11.73 2.95 15.81
N VAL A 2 -10.79 2.53 14.95
CA VAL A 2 -9.39 3.05 14.90
C VAL A 2 -8.96 3.22 13.44
N ILE A 3 -9.38 2.28 12.58
CA ILE A 3 -9.14 2.33 11.13
C ILE A 3 -9.78 3.56 10.49
N ASP A 4 -10.96 3.98 10.94
CA ASP A 4 -11.62 5.21 10.45
C ASP A 4 -10.77 6.46 10.69
N GLU A 5 -10.03 6.50 11.80
CA GLU A 5 -9.12 7.60 12.12
C GLU A 5 -7.89 7.59 11.21
N ALA A 6 -7.37 6.41 10.86
CA ALA A 6 -6.29 6.30 9.88
C ALA A 6 -6.70 6.86 8.51
N TYR A 7 -7.90 6.52 8.03
CA TYR A 7 -8.43 7.09 6.78
C TYR A 7 -8.63 8.60 6.85
N LYS A 8 -9.15 9.13 7.97
CA LYS A 8 -9.23 10.60 8.19
C LYS A 8 -7.86 11.26 8.13
N ILE A 9 -6.84 10.67 8.77
CA ILE A 9 -5.48 11.19 8.75
C ILE A 9 -4.95 11.26 7.32
N LEU A 10 -5.10 10.19 6.52
CA LEU A 10 -4.67 10.20 5.12
C LEU A 10 -5.30 11.34 4.32
N ARG A 11 -6.61 11.57 4.48
CA ARG A 11 -7.31 12.69 3.85
C ARG A 11 -6.76 14.05 4.26
N ILE A 12 -6.47 14.25 5.56
CA ILE A 12 -5.90 15.52 6.07
C ILE A 12 -4.54 15.81 5.43
N PHE A 13 -3.73 14.78 5.20
CA PHE A 13 -2.43 14.90 4.54
C PHE A 13 -2.51 14.92 3.00
N GLY A 14 -3.71 14.89 2.41
CA GLY A 14 -3.89 14.87 0.96
C GLY A 14 -3.43 13.56 0.30
N VAL A 15 -3.32 12.48 1.07
CA VAL A 15 -2.98 11.15 0.56
C VAL A 15 -4.27 10.43 0.20
N ASP A 16 -4.30 9.82 -0.99
CA ASP A 16 -5.42 9.00 -1.43
C ASP A 16 -5.62 7.81 -0.47
N GLU A 17 -6.85 7.60 -0.01
CA GLU A 17 -7.18 6.51 0.93
C GLU A 17 -6.86 5.13 0.37
N ARG A 18 -6.80 4.99 -0.97
CA ARG A 18 -6.44 3.75 -1.67
C ARG A 18 -5.01 3.29 -1.40
N TYR A 19 -4.14 4.15 -0.85
CA TYR A 19 -2.82 3.75 -0.35
C TYR A 19 -2.89 2.88 0.92
N LEU A 20 -4.05 2.79 1.58
CA LEU A 20 -4.27 1.95 2.75
C LEU A 20 -5.40 0.95 2.51
N LYS A 21 -5.07 -0.34 2.60
CA LYS A 21 -6.04 -1.42 2.48
C LYS A 21 -5.97 -2.35 3.69
N LEU A 22 -7.10 -2.53 4.35
CA LEU A 22 -7.27 -3.52 5.41
C LEU A 22 -8.01 -4.73 4.86
N LYS A 23 -7.41 -5.91 4.98
CA LYS A 23 -8.08 -7.18 4.69
C LYS A 23 -7.64 -8.23 5.70
N TRP A 24 -8.60 -8.92 6.29
CA TRP A 24 -8.36 -10.07 7.17
C TRP A 24 -8.18 -11.32 6.31
N ILE A 25 -7.03 -11.98 6.44
CA ILE A 25 -6.70 -13.20 5.72
C ILE A 25 -6.07 -14.17 6.71
N SER A 26 -6.59 -15.38 6.79
CA SER A 26 -6.08 -16.42 7.70
C SER A 26 -4.82 -17.08 7.15
N ALA A 27 -4.07 -17.79 8.01
CA ALA A 27 -2.85 -18.49 7.62
C ALA A 27 -3.08 -19.60 6.56
N SER A 28 -4.29 -20.15 6.47
CA SER A 28 -4.65 -21.19 5.50
C SER A 28 -5.01 -20.63 4.11
N GLU A 29 -5.17 -19.31 3.98
CA GLU A 29 -5.63 -18.63 2.77
C GLU A 29 -4.47 -18.03 1.95
N GLY A 30 -3.35 -18.76 1.85
CA GLY A 30 -2.13 -18.28 1.20
C GLY A 30 -2.33 -17.82 -0.25
N ASN A 31 -3.17 -18.52 -1.03
CA ASN A 31 -3.48 -18.12 -2.41
C ASN A 31 -4.20 -16.77 -2.47
N ILE A 32 -5.17 -16.54 -1.57
CA ILE A 32 -5.92 -15.27 -1.47
C ILE A 32 -4.98 -14.15 -1.06
N PHE A 33 -4.06 -14.39 -0.12
CA PHE A 33 -3.02 -13.43 0.25
C PHE A 33 -2.14 -13.06 -0.95
N ALA A 34 -1.64 -14.05 -1.70
CA ALA A 34 -0.78 -13.82 -2.85
C ALA A 34 -1.48 -13.03 -3.97
N GLU A 35 -2.76 -13.30 -4.22
CA GLU A 35 -3.57 -12.50 -5.16
C GLU A 35 -3.81 -11.08 -4.67
N GLU A 36 -4.12 -10.92 -3.37
CA GLU A 36 -4.35 -9.62 -2.76
C GLU A 36 -3.12 -8.71 -2.86
N ILE A 37 -1.94 -9.23 -2.51
CA ILE A 37 -0.69 -8.47 -2.59
C ILE A 37 -0.35 -8.12 -4.04
N ARG A 38 -0.53 -9.03 -4.99
CA ARG A 38 -0.32 -8.75 -6.43
C ARG A 38 -1.25 -7.64 -6.92
N SER A 39 -2.55 -7.73 -6.60
CA SER A 39 -3.54 -6.72 -6.97
C SER A 39 -3.25 -5.36 -6.33
N PHE A 40 -2.95 -5.34 -5.04
CA PHE A 40 -2.66 -4.11 -4.32
C PHE A 40 -1.37 -3.45 -4.81
N THR A 41 -0.32 -4.23 -5.09
CA THR A 41 0.93 -3.70 -5.67
C THR A 41 0.70 -3.11 -7.04
N LYS A 42 -0.15 -3.74 -7.87
CA LYS A 42 -0.54 -3.18 -9.17
C LYS A 42 -1.27 -1.84 -9.00
N LEU A 43 -2.23 -1.77 -8.09
CA LEU A 43 -2.94 -0.54 -7.76
C LEU A 43 -1.96 0.58 -7.33
N LEU A 44 -1.02 0.28 -6.44
CA LEU A 44 -0.03 1.28 -5.99
C LEU A 44 0.82 1.81 -7.15
N LYS A 45 1.23 0.93 -8.08
CA LYS A 45 1.95 1.36 -9.30
C LYS A 45 1.12 2.27 -10.19
N GLU A 46 -0.20 2.05 -10.28
CA GLU A 46 -1.13 2.90 -11.04
C GLU A 46 -1.39 4.24 -10.36
N LEU A 47 -1.43 4.28 -9.02
CA LEU A 47 -1.58 5.52 -8.24
C LEU A 47 -0.33 6.41 -8.29
N GLY A 48 0.83 5.82 -8.59
CA GLY A 48 2.09 6.54 -8.73
C GLY A 48 2.86 6.66 -7.40
N PRO A 49 3.87 7.54 -7.35
CA PRO A 49 4.71 7.70 -6.17
C PRO A 49 3.91 8.26 -4.99
N ASN A 50 4.30 7.86 -3.78
CA ASN A 50 3.69 8.36 -2.55
C ASN A 50 3.78 9.90 -2.50
N PRO A 51 2.66 10.62 -2.32
CA PRO A 51 2.64 12.09 -2.23
C PRO A 51 3.51 12.68 -1.12
N LEU A 52 3.84 11.87 -0.10
CA LEU A 52 4.71 12.26 1.03
C LEU A 52 6.16 11.79 0.84
N ALA A 53 6.50 11.14 -0.28
CA ALA A 53 7.86 10.71 -0.55
C ALA A 53 8.77 11.94 -0.70
N ARG A 54 9.94 11.89 -0.04
CA ARG A 54 10.99 12.88 -0.25
C ARG A 54 11.49 12.77 -1.69
N LYS A 55 11.57 13.89 -2.41
CA LYS A 55 12.10 13.96 -3.78
C LYS A 55 13.51 13.37 -3.96
N ASP A 56 14.27 13.28 -2.88
CA ASP A 56 15.67 12.82 -2.88
C ASP A 56 15.85 11.47 -2.14
N ALA A 57 14.79 10.66 -2.01
CA ALA A 57 14.97 9.30 -1.51
C ALA A 57 15.80 8.50 -2.53
N PRO A 58 16.91 7.87 -2.14
CA PRO A 58 17.64 6.99 -3.05
C PRO A 58 16.69 5.90 -3.55
N GLU A 59 16.68 5.64 -4.86
CA GLU A 59 15.99 4.46 -5.39
C GLU A 59 16.55 3.24 -4.65
N GLU A 60 15.72 2.59 -3.83
CA GLU A 60 16.11 1.35 -3.20
C GLU A 60 16.38 0.31 -4.30
N PRO A 61 17.57 -0.32 -4.33
CA PRO A 61 17.87 -1.31 -5.35
C PRO A 61 16.83 -2.43 -5.29
N ASN A 62 16.18 -2.67 -6.44
CA ASN A 62 15.18 -3.72 -6.61
C ASN A 62 15.76 -5.09 -6.20
N THR A 63 15.51 -5.49 -4.95
CA THR A 63 16.03 -6.72 -4.36
C THR A 63 15.17 -7.94 -4.74
N ALA A 64 14.22 -7.80 -5.67
CA ALA A 64 13.37 -8.89 -6.14
C ALA A 64 13.88 -9.60 -7.41
N ALA A 65 15.14 -9.39 -7.81
CA ALA A 65 15.78 -10.09 -8.93
C ALA A 65 16.82 -11.13 -8.45
N ALA A 66 16.49 -11.89 -7.41
CA ALA A 66 17.22 -13.08 -6.96
C ALA A 66 16.31 -14.31 -7.01
#